data_AF-A0A3Q3AGI9-F1
#
_entry.id   AF-A0A3Q3AGI9-F1
#
_cell.length_a   1.000
_cell.length_b   1.000
_cell.length_c   1.000
_cell.angle_alpha   90.00
_cell.angle_beta   90.00
_cell.angle_gamma   90.00
#
_symmetry.space_group_name_H-M   'P 1'
#
loop_
_entity.id
_entity.type
_entity.pdbx_description
1 polymer ?
#
loop_
_entity_poly.entity_id
_entity_poly.type
_entity_poly.pdbx_seq_one_letter_code
_entity_poly.pdbx_strand_id
1 'polypeptide(L)'
;MSSAVAVSSTCPGLYCGRIMVNGSVEGECGVCPRGERSNFQKVCERCAESPELYDWLYLGFMAMLPLVLHWFFIEWYSGKKSSSALLQHVTAMLECSVSAVVTLLLADPVGNLSIRSCRVKELSDWYTMLYNPSPDYVNTLHCTQEAVYPLYTIVLIYYAFCLVMMMMLRPLLVKKIACGLGKSDRFRSIYAALYFFPIITVLQAVGGGLLYYAFPYIILVLSLVTLAVYMSASEIQSFQTLLAKKKRLVVLLSHWLLHAYGIISISLLDRLELSLPLLALVPGPTLFYIATAKFTKPSRILAEGSSGH
;
A
#
# COMPACT_ATOMS: atom_id res chain seq x y z
N MET A 1 -16.24 9.98 -55.89
CA MET A 1 -17.21 9.70 -54.82
C MET A 1 -16.43 9.43 -53.55
N SER A 2 -16.20 10.48 -52.76
CA SER A 2 -15.55 10.38 -51.46
C SER A 2 -16.57 9.80 -50.48
N SER A 3 -16.37 8.56 -50.07
CA SER A 3 -17.17 7.94 -49.02
C SER A 3 -16.92 8.71 -47.72
N ALA A 4 -17.88 9.55 -47.34
CA ALA A 4 -17.94 10.16 -46.03
C ALA A 4 -18.00 9.04 -45.00
N VAL A 5 -16.89 8.80 -44.31
CA VAL A 5 -16.84 7.97 -43.10
C VAL A 5 -17.82 8.61 -42.12
N ALA A 6 -18.84 7.88 -41.72
CA ALA A 6 -19.79 8.34 -40.71
C ALA A 6 -19.00 8.72 -39.46
N VAL A 7 -18.98 10.01 -39.12
CA VAL A 7 -18.42 10.49 -37.86
C VAL A 7 -19.26 9.86 -36.76
N SER A 8 -18.75 8.78 -36.16
CA SER A 8 -19.32 8.24 -34.93
C SER A 8 -19.43 9.39 -33.94
N SER A 9 -20.64 9.68 -33.47
CA SER A 9 -20.89 10.74 -32.49
C SER A 9 -20.19 10.46 -31.16
N THR A 10 -19.81 9.21 -30.91
CA THR A 10 -19.12 8.74 -29.71
C THR A 10 -17.67 8.36 -29.99
N CYS A 11 -16.78 8.67 -29.05
CA CYS A 11 -15.37 8.32 -29.15
C CYS A 11 -15.13 6.81 -29.04
N PRO A 12 -14.22 6.26 -29.87
CA PRO A 12 -13.85 4.85 -29.81
C PRO A 12 -13.07 4.54 -28.53
N GLY A 13 -13.07 3.27 -28.11
CA GLY A 13 -12.32 2.81 -26.94
C GLY A 13 -13.01 3.07 -25.60
N LEU A 14 -12.44 2.53 -24.53
CA LEU A 14 -13.01 2.61 -23.19
C LEU A 14 -12.76 3.97 -22.53
N TYR A 15 -11.54 4.48 -22.65
CA TYR A 15 -11.03 5.63 -21.88
C TYR A 15 -10.91 6.94 -22.67
N CYS A 16 -11.19 6.94 -23.97
CA CYS A 16 -11.20 8.17 -24.76
C CYS A 16 -12.45 9.01 -24.48
N GLY A 17 -12.28 10.32 -24.45
CA GLY A 17 -13.39 11.25 -24.33
C GLY A 17 -13.16 12.54 -25.10
N ARG A 18 -14.20 13.37 -25.19
CA ARG A 18 -14.12 14.74 -25.68
C ARG A 18 -14.17 15.72 -24.52
N ILE A 19 -13.45 16.81 -24.66
CA ILE A 19 -13.44 17.90 -23.68
C ILE A 19 -14.69 18.77 -23.96
N MET A 20 -15.29 19.34 -22.93
CA MET A 20 -16.31 20.38 -23.10
C MET A 20 -15.66 21.75 -23.00
N VAL A 21 -15.90 22.60 -23.99
CA VAL A 21 -15.47 24.00 -23.99
C VAL A 21 -16.73 24.85 -24.06
N ASN A 22 -16.95 25.72 -23.06
CA ASN A 22 -18.11 26.62 -22.98
C ASN A 22 -19.50 25.97 -23.11
N GLY A 23 -19.66 24.73 -22.61
CA GLY A 23 -20.94 24.01 -22.63
C GLY A 23 -21.28 23.34 -23.96
N SER A 24 -20.43 23.50 -24.98
CA SER A 24 -20.47 22.73 -26.22
C SER A 24 -19.42 21.62 -26.21
N VAL A 25 -19.78 20.47 -26.77
CA VAL A 25 -18.83 19.37 -27.03
C VAL A 25 -17.95 19.78 -28.21
N GLU A 26 -16.85 20.47 -27.91
CA GLU A 26 -15.87 20.92 -28.89
C GLU A 26 -14.54 20.19 -28.64
N GLY A 27 -14.08 19.46 -29.65
CA GLY A 27 -12.80 18.76 -29.60
C GLY A 27 -12.83 17.40 -30.28
N GLU A 28 -11.65 16.98 -30.72
CA GLU A 28 -11.42 15.62 -31.20
C GLU A 28 -11.39 14.64 -30.03
N CYS A 29 -11.60 13.35 -30.33
CA CYS A 29 -11.50 12.30 -29.32
C CYS A 29 -10.07 12.15 -28.84
N GLY A 30 -9.87 12.25 -27.52
CA GLY A 30 -8.54 12.20 -26.93
C GLY A 30 -8.53 11.82 -25.45
N VAL A 31 -7.43 12.18 -24.80
CA VAL A 31 -7.21 11.94 -23.37
C VAL A 31 -7.99 12.94 -22.53
N CYS A 32 -8.64 12.48 -21.46
CA CYS A 32 -9.24 13.40 -20.50
C CYS A 32 -8.18 14.02 -19.57
N PRO A 33 -8.36 15.28 -19.15
CA PRO A 33 -7.50 15.92 -18.16
C PRO A 33 -7.42 15.13 -16.84
N ARG A 34 -6.34 15.35 -16.09
CA ARG A 34 -6.12 14.69 -14.81
C ARG A 34 -7.24 15.00 -13.82
N GLY A 35 -7.81 13.95 -13.20
CA GLY A 35 -8.93 14.07 -12.26
C GLY A 35 -10.29 14.23 -12.94
N GLU A 36 -10.36 13.95 -14.25
CA GLU A 36 -11.57 13.77 -15.04
C GLU A 36 -11.62 12.35 -15.60
N ARG A 37 -12.82 11.86 -15.91
CA ARG A 37 -13.06 10.55 -16.53
C ARG A 37 -14.14 10.69 -17.59
N SER A 38 -14.05 9.89 -18.65
CA SER A 38 -15.08 9.84 -19.69
C SER A 38 -16.37 9.21 -19.17
N ASN A 39 -17.50 9.88 -19.36
CA ASN A 39 -18.82 9.35 -19.04
C ASN A 39 -19.35 8.41 -20.15
N PHE A 40 -20.60 7.92 -20.01
CA PHE A 40 -21.24 7.03 -21.00
C PHE A 40 -21.40 7.67 -22.39
N GLN A 41 -21.52 9.00 -22.46
CA GLN A 41 -21.59 9.77 -23.70
C GLN A 41 -20.20 10.08 -24.27
N LYS A 42 -19.13 9.56 -23.67
CA LYS A 42 -17.73 9.81 -24.06
C LYS A 42 -17.33 11.27 -23.95
N VAL A 43 -17.86 11.96 -22.94
CA VAL A 43 -17.49 13.32 -22.56
C VAL A 43 -16.67 13.27 -21.27
N CYS A 44 -15.56 14.01 -21.22
CA CYS A 44 -14.72 14.12 -20.04
C CYS A 44 -15.45 14.92 -18.96
N GLU A 45 -15.61 14.31 -17.80
CA GLU A 45 -16.30 14.90 -16.66
C GLU A 45 -15.43 14.80 -15.41
N ARG A 46 -15.44 15.85 -14.60
CA ARG A 46 -14.63 15.92 -13.39
C ARG A 46 -15.18 14.96 -12.33
N CYS A 47 -14.31 14.13 -11.77
CA CYS A 47 -14.70 13.24 -10.67
C CYS A 47 -14.98 14.08 -9.43
N ALA A 48 -16.18 13.92 -8.86
CA ALA A 48 -16.64 14.61 -7.65
C ALA A 48 -16.84 13.65 -6.46
N GLU A 49 -16.56 12.36 -6.66
CA GLU A 49 -16.74 11.32 -5.64
C GLU A 49 -15.58 11.34 -4.62
N SER A 50 -15.82 10.72 -3.47
CA SER A 50 -14.81 10.48 -2.42
C SER A 50 -14.39 9.01 -2.40
N PRO A 51 -13.13 8.69 -2.01
CA PRO A 51 -12.68 7.31 -1.89
C PRO A 51 -13.56 6.50 -0.93
N GLU A 52 -13.84 5.27 -1.29
CA GLU A 52 -14.54 4.32 -0.41
C GLU A 52 -13.62 3.83 0.71
N LEU A 53 -14.17 3.18 1.73
CA LEU A 53 -13.36 2.63 2.83
C LEU A 53 -12.27 1.67 2.33
N TYR A 54 -12.58 0.87 1.29
CA TYR A 54 -11.60 -0.02 0.66
C TYR A 54 -10.42 0.74 0.06
N ASP A 55 -10.66 1.86 -0.62
CA ASP A 55 -9.62 2.73 -1.18
C ASP A 55 -8.70 3.28 -0.07
N TRP A 56 -9.29 3.69 1.06
CA TRP A 56 -8.53 4.15 2.21
C TRP A 56 -7.69 3.05 2.86
N LEU A 57 -8.21 1.83 2.91
CA LEU A 57 -7.43 0.67 3.35
C LEU A 57 -6.28 0.40 2.37
N TYR A 58 -6.52 0.41 1.06
CA TYR A 58 -5.42 0.29 0.09
C TYR A 58 -4.35 1.36 0.29
N LEU A 59 -4.73 2.64 0.43
CA LEU A 59 -3.77 3.73 0.69
C LEU A 59 -3.02 3.54 2.02
N GLY A 60 -3.72 3.07 3.06
CA GLY A 60 -3.11 2.72 4.34
C GLY A 60 -2.09 1.60 4.21
N PHE A 61 -2.38 0.55 3.45
CA PHE A 61 -1.43 -0.53 3.16
C PHE A 61 -0.18 0.01 2.46
N MET A 62 -0.35 0.83 1.42
CA MET A 62 0.78 1.45 0.71
C MET A 62 1.58 2.40 1.62
N ALA A 63 0.92 3.09 2.55
CA ALA A 63 1.59 3.93 3.54
C ALA A 63 2.41 3.13 4.56
N MET A 64 1.93 1.95 4.97
CA MET A 64 2.59 1.07 5.94
C MET A 64 3.82 0.35 5.38
N LEU A 65 3.86 0.05 4.07
CA LEU A 65 4.95 -0.70 3.45
C LEU A 65 6.35 -0.07 3.69
N PRO A 66 6.60 1.23 3.41
CA PRO A 66 7.88 1.87 3.73
C PRO A 66 8.22 1.83 5.23
N LEU A 67 7.23 2.01 6.10
CA LEU A 67 7.44 2.04 7.54
C LEU A 67 7.93 0.66 8.06
N VAL A 68 7.28 -0.41 7.62
CA VAL A 68 7.66 -1.78 7.98
C VAL A 68 9.07 -2.11 7.46
N LEU A 69 9.37 -1.76 6.20
CA LEU A 69 10.71 -1.95 5.64
C LEU A 69 11.76 -1.15 6.40
N HIS A 70 11.46 0.10 6.77
CA HIS A 70 12.35 0.90 7.60
C HIS A 70 12.64 0.22 8.93
N TRP A 71 11.61 -0.24 9.64
CA TRP A 71 11.81 -0.92 10.93
C TRP A 71 12.60 -2.21 10.78
N PHE A 72 12.31 -3.00 9.74
CA PHE A 72 13.08 -4.21 9.43
C PHE A 72 14.57 -3.91 9.23
N PHE A 73 14.90 -2.95 8.37
CA PHE A 73 16.31 -2.60 8.12
C PHE A 73 16.98 -1.93 9.32
N ILE A 74 16.25 -1.15 10.12
CA ILE A 74 16.79 -0.60 11.37
C ILE A 74 17.18 -1.74 12.32
N GLU A 75 16.30 -2.71 12.55
CA GLU A 75 16.60 -3.84 13.45
C GLU A 75 17.77 -4.69 12.90
N TRP A 76 17.75 -4.97 11.59
CA TRP A 76 18.78 -5.76 10.92
C TRP A 76 20.18 -5.15 11.06
N TYR A 77 20.30 -3.81 11.03
CA TYR A 77 21.59 -3.11 11.08
C TYR A 77 21.95 -2.50 12.44
N SER A 78 21.00 -2.25 13.34
CA SER A 78 21.25 -1.46 14.56
C SER A 78 21.99 -2.23 15.67
N GLY A 79 22.09 -3.56 15.58
CA GLY A 79 22.78 -4.39 16.58
C GLY A 79 22.20 -4.26 18.01
N LYS A 80 22.86 -4.86 19.00
CA LYS A 80 22.31 -5.06 20.37
C LYS A 80 22.09 -3.77 21.21
N LYS A 81 22.41 -2.56 20.74
CA LYS A 81 22.25 -1.32 21.52
C LYS A 81 20.85 -0.70 21.30
N SER A 82 19.94 -1.02 22.22
CA SER A 82 18.49 -0.72 22.13
C SER A 82 18.10 0.77 22.08
N SER A 83 18.82 1.69 22.73
CA SER A 83 18.38 3.08 22.86
C SER A 83 18.46 3.88 21.54
N SER A 84 19.51 3.67 20.72
CA SER A 84 19.62 4.35 19.42
C SER A 84 18.66 3.77 18.38
N ALA A 85 18.35 2.47 18.47
CA ALA A 85 17.39 1.81 17.58
C ALA A 85 15.98 2.38 17.78
N LEU A 86 15.55 2.54 19.04
CA LEU A 86 14.25 3.12 19.37
C LEU A 86 14.07 4.51 18.76
N LEU A 87 15.08 5.37 18.88
CA LEU A 87 15.04 6.71 18.30
C LEU A 87 14.89 6.67 16.77
N GLN A 88 15.56 5.73 16.10
CA GLN A 88 15.43 5.54 14.66
C GLN A 88 14.04 5.04 14.26
N HIS A 89 13.43 4.12 15.03
CA HIS A 89 12.06 3.67 14.78
C HIS A 89 11.03 4.80 14.91
N VAL A 90 11.15 5.61 15.97
CA VAL A 90 10.27 6.76 16.20
C VAL A 90 10.46 7.80 15.10
N THR A 91 11.70 8.07 14.71
CA THR A 91 11.98 8.99 13.59
C THR A 91 11.36 8.48 12.29
N ALA A 92 11.54 7.20 11.96
CA ALA A 92 10.95 6.60 10.76
C ALA A 92 9.42 6.71 10.75
N MET A 93 8.79 6.51 11.91
CA MET A 93 7.34 6.70 12.07
C MET A 93 6.95 8.15 11.76
N LEU A 94 7.65 9.13 12.35
CA LEU A 94 7.37 10.55 12.12
C LEU A 94 7.61 10.96 10.66
N GLU A 95 8.68 10.48 10.03
CA GLU A 95 8.99 10.71 8.62
C GLU A 95 7.85 10.25 7.71
N CYS A 96 7.39 9.01 7.89
CA CYS A 96 6.28 8.46 7.11
C CYS A 96 4.95 9.19 7.42
N SER A 97 4.65 9.46 8.69
CA SER A 97 3.41 10.16 9.07
C SER A 97 3.34 11.59 8.53
N VAL A 98 4.43 12.36 8.63
CA VAL A 98 4.49 13.72 8.08
C VAL A 98 4.39 13.67 6.56
N SER A 99 5.09 12.73 5.91
CA SER A 99 5.00 12.57 4.45
C SER A 99 3.58 12.22 4.00
N ALA A 100 2.87 11.39 4.74
CA ALA A 100 1.47 11.05 4.46
C ALA A 100 0.56 12.28 4.59
N VAL A 101 0.66 13.03 5.70
CA VAL A 101 -0.15 14.24 5.92
C VAL A 101 0.13 15.30 4.84
N VAL A 102 1.41 15.54 4.53
CA VAL A 102 1.80 16.48 3.45
C VAL A 102 1.24 16.03 2.11
N THR A 103 1.29 14.73 1.80
CA THR A 103 0.72 14.19 0.56
C THR A 103 -0.78 14.42 0.49
N LEU A 104 -1.52 14.19 1.58
CA LEU A 104 -2.96 14.43 1.63
C LEU A 104 -3.30 15.92 1.45
N LEU A 105 -2.56 16.82 2.11
CA LEU A 105 -2.79 18.27 2.01
C LEU A 105 -2.49 18.84 0.62
N LEU A 106 -1.62 18.17 -0.15
CA LEU A 106 -1.29 18.57 -1.52
C LEU A 106 -2.15 17.85 -2.57
N ALA A 107 -2.91 16.82 -2.18
CA ALA A 107 -3.87 16.19 -3.06
C ALA A 107 -5.10 17.09 -3.25
N ASP A 108 -5.82 16.92 -4.36
CA ASP A 108 -7.03 17.69 -4.59
C ASP A 108 -8.17 17.23 -3.65
N PRO A 109 -8.90 18.16 -3.00
CA PRO A 109 -8.68 19.61 -2.97
C PRO A 109 -7.55 20.05 -2.02
N VAL A 110 -6.65 20.90 -2.52
CA VAL A 110 -5.47 21.38 -1.78
C VAL A 110 -5.87 22.04 -0.46
N GLY A 111 -5.19 21.65 0.62
CA GLY A 111 -5.37 22.20 1.98
C GLY A 111 -6.37 21.44 2.84
N ASN A 112 -7.11 20.48 2.29
CA ASN A 112 -8.01 19.61 3.05
C ASN A 112 -7.43 18.19 3.20
N LEU A 113 -7.83 17.47 4.26
CA LEU A 113 -7.46 16.06 4.46
C LEU A 113 -8.41 15.08 3.73
N SER A 114 -9.39 15.60 3.00
CA SER A 114 -10.25 14.81 2.12
C SER A 114 -9.63 14.76 0.73
N ILE A 115 -9.79 13.62 0.06
CA ILE A 115 -9.33 13.43 -1.31
C ILE A 115 -10.55 13.28 -2.21
N ARG A 116 -10.45 13.87 -3.40
CA ARG A 116 -11.38 13.65 -4.51
C ARG A 116 -10.91 12.48 -5.35
N SER A 117 -11.78 11.51 -5.60
CA SER A 117 -11.45 10.26 -6.29
C SER A 117 -12.38 9.97 -7.47
N CYS A 118 -11.83 9.30 -8.47
CA CYS A 118 -12.55 8.63 -9.53
C CYS A 118 -12.70 7.16 -9.12
N ARG A 119 -13.94 6.68 -9.02
CA ARG A 119 -14.24 5.32 -8.57
C ARG A 119 -13.59 4.28 -9.48
N VAL A 120 -12.95 3.28 -8.87
CA VAL A 120 -12.42 2.10 -9.56
C VAL A 120 -13.60 1.22 -9.99
N LYS A 121 -13.71 0.93 -11.29
CA LYS A 121 -14.78 0.06 -11.81
C LYS A 121 -14.24 -1.32 -12.15
N GLU A 122 -13.07 -1.36 -12.78
CA GLU A 122 -12.49 -2.58 -13.33
C GLU A 122 -10.95 -2.52 -13.31
N LEU A 123 -10.31 -3.68 -13.41
CA LEU A 123 -8.84 -3.79 -13.41
C LEU A 123 -8.20 -3.03 -14.58
N SER A 124 -8.87 -2.94 -15.72
CA SER A 124 -8.44 -2.15 -16.89
C SER A 124 -8.26 -0.66 -16.57
N ASP A 125 -8.95 -0.13 -15.55
CA ASP A 125 -8.84 1.28 -15.15
C ASP A 125 -7.41 1.63 -14.68
N TRP A 126 -6.67 0.64 -14.20
CA TRP A 126 -5.26 0.79 -13.80
C TRP A 126 -4.28 0.73 -14.97
N TYR A 127 -4.71 0.20 -16.12
CA TYR A 127 -3.86 -0.10 -17.28
C TYR A 127 -4.42 0.51 -18.56
N THR A 128 -4.93 1.74 -18.50
CA THR A 128 -5.55 2.44 -19.63
C THR A 128 -4.67 2.47 -20.89
N MET A 129 -3.35 2.46 -20.72
CA MET A 129 -2.37 2.36 -21.81
C MET A 129 -2.56 1.12 -22.71
N LEU A 130 -2.98 0.00 -22.14
CA LEU A 130 -3.20 -1.26 -22.86
C LEU A 130 -4.53 -1.27 -23.65
N TYR A 131 -5.40 -0.29 -23.41
CA TYR A 131 -6.74 -0.19 -23.98
C TYR A 131 -6.89 1.01 -24.93
N ASN A 132 -5.78 1.50 -25.50
CA ASN A 132 -5.78 2.51 -26.54
C ASN A 132 -6.39 1.94 -27.84
N PRO A 133 -7.47 2.53 -28.39
CA PRO A 133 -8.12 2.01 -29.59
C PRO A 133 -7.37 2.37 -30.88
N SER A 134 -7.50 1.52 -31.88
CA SER A 134 -7.01 1.74 -33.25
C SER A 134 -8.17 1.63 -34.26
N PRO A 135 -9.02 2.67 -34.39
CA PRO A 135 -10.28 2.58 -35.14
C PRO A 135 -10.10 2.22 -36.61
N ASP A 136 -9.07 2.80 -37.24
CA ASP A 136 -8.77 2.58 -38.66
C ASP A 136 -7.69 1.52 -38.88
N TYR A 137 -7.29 0.77 -37.83
CA TYR A 137 -6.15 -0.18 -37.82
C TYR A 137 -4.77 0.41 -38.20
N VAL A 138 -4.72 1.68 -38.61
CA VAL A 138 -3.51 2.41 -38.99
C VAL A 138 -3.11 3.40 -37.90
N ASN A 139 -4.06 4.18 -37.39
CA ASN A 139 -3.81 5.20 -36.37
C ASN A 139 -4.32 4.74 -35.01
N THR A 140 -3.46 4.80 -33.99
CA THR A 140 -3.81 4.53 -32.59
C THR A 140 -4.11 5.84 -31.88
N LEU A 141 -5.29 5.95 -31.28
CA LEU A 141 -5.63 7.09 -30.43
C LEU A 141 -5.09 6.83 -29.02
N HIS A 142 -4.20 7.70 -28.55
CA HIS A 142 -3.60 7.60 -27.23
C HIS A 142 -4.50 8.30 -26.19
N CYS A 143 -5.25 7.51 -25.44
CA CYS A 143 -6.20 7.96 -24.42
C CYS A 143 -5.75 7.53 -23.02
N THR A 144 -4.45 7.39 -22.82
CA THR A 144 -3.85 6.94 -21.57
C THR A 144 -3.99 8.02 -20.52
N GLN A 145 -4.76 7.72 -19.46
CA GLN A 145 -5.02 8.61 -18.36
C GLN A 145 -5.10 7.84 -17.03
N GLU A 146 -5.03 8.57 -15.92
CA GLU A 146 -5.27 8.03 -14.59
C GLU A 146 -6.77 7.89 -14.33
N ALA A 147 -7.38 6.82 -14.85
CA ALA A 147 -8.83 6.57 -14.65
C ALA A 147 -9.20 6.29 -13.19
N VAL A 148 -8.24 5.82 -12.37
CA VAL A 148 -8.36 5.58 -10.92
C VAL A 148 -7.84 6.75 -10.09
N TYR A 149 -7.89 7.98 -10.62
CA TYR A 149 -7.34 9.15 -9.94
C TYR A 149 -7.90 9.28 -8.51
N PRO A 150 -7.08 9.55 -7.48
CA PRO A 150 -5.63 9.73 -7.51
C PRO A 150 -4.88 8.49 -6.99
N LEU A 151 -5.52 7.32 -6.89
CA LEU A 151 -4.99 6.13 -6.21
C LEU A 151 -3.65 5.65 -6.78
N TYR A 152 -3.39 5.90 -8.06
CA TYR A 152 -2.11 5.57 -8.67
C TYR A 152 -1.04 6.61 -8.29
N THR A 153 -1.29 7.88 -8.60
CA THR A 153 -0.27 8.93 -8.49
C THR A 153 0.00 9.34 -7.03
N ILE A 154 -1.02 9.31 -6.16
CA ILE A 154 -0.87 9.73 -4.75
C ILE A 154 0.16 8.87 -4.01
N VAL A 155 0.22 7.58 -4.32
CA VAL A 155 1.21 6.65 -3.73
C VAL A 155 2.63 7.02 -4.15
N LEU A 156 2.83 7.36 -5.42
CA LEU A 156 4.13 7.77 -5.94
C LEU A 156 4.60 9.08 -5.32
N ILE A 157 3.69 10.05 -5.18
CA ILE A 157 3.95 11.31 -4.50
C ILE A 157 4.34 11.07 -3.03
N TYR A 158 3.60 10.20 -2.33
CA TYR A 158 3.91 9.81 -0.96
C TYR A 158 5.30 9.19 -0.81
N TYR A 159 5.67 8.27 -1.71
CA TYR A 159 7.01 7.66 -1.69
C TYR A 159 8.12 8.68 -1.97
N ALA A 160 7.87 9.64 -2.87
CA ALA A 160 8.80 10.74 -3.10
C ALA A 160 9.00 11.60 -1.84
N PHE A 161 7.92 11.99 -1.15
CA PHE A 161 8.02 12.74 0.11
C PHE A 161 8.71 11.94 1.21
N CYS A 162 8.40 10.64 1.34
CA CYS A 162 9.11 9.76 2.27
C CYS A 162 10.62 9.78 2.02
N LEU A 163 11.04 9.65 0.76
CA LEU A 163 12.44 9.66 0.39
C LEU A 163 13.11 11.01 0.70
N VAL A 164 12.46 12.13 0.35
CA VAL A 164 12.99 13.49 0.64
C VAL A 164 13.12 13.72 2.14
N MET A 165 12.07 13.43 2.91
CA MET A 165 12.08 13.60 4.37
C MET A 165 13.16 12.74 5.03
N MET A 166 13.33 11.50 4.57
CA MET A 166 14.36 10.59 5.04
C MET A 166 15.78 11.09 4.72
N MET A 167 16.00 11.59 3.50
CA MET A 167 17.28 12.20 3.10
C MET A 167 17.61 13.47 3.89
N MET A 168 16.61 14.23 4.33
CA MET A 168 16.83 15.45 5.12
C MET A 168 17.05 15.14 6.61
N LEU A 169 16.17 14.34 7.22
CA LEU A 169 16.14 14.15 8.68
C LEU A 169 17.19 13.15 9.17
N ARG A 170 17.38 12.03 8.48
CA ARG A 170 18.28 10.97 8.97
C ARG A 170 19.75 11.38 9.02
N PRO A 171 20.33 12.08 8.02
CA PRO A 171 21.72 12.52 8.12
C PRO A 171 21.94 13.51 9.28
N LEU A 172 20.99 14.39 9.55
CA LEU A 172 21.06 15.34 10.67
C LEU A 172 21.06 14.62 12.03
N LEU A 173 20.17 13.63 12.17
CA LEU A 173 20.10 12.80 13.37
C LEU A 173 21.36 11.96 13.54
N VAL A 174 21.84 11.31 12.48
CA VAL A 174 23.08 10.54 12.54
C VAL A 174 24.25 11.44 12.90
N LYS A 175 24.39 12.66 12.35
CA LYS A 175 25.45 13.60 12.76
C LYS A 175 25.38 13.95 14.25
N LYS A 176 24.19 14.27 14.76
CA LYS A 176 23.97 14.63 16.18
C LYS A 176 24.26 13.45 17.12
N ILE A 177 23.88 12.23 16.74
CA ILE A 177 24.12 11.00 17.54
C ILE A 177 25.54 10.45 17.29
N ALA A 178 26.20 10.76 16.17
CA ALA A 178 27.53 10.28 15.80
C ALA A 178 28.65 11.06 16.48
N CYS A 179 28.46 12.34 16.77
CA CYS A 179 29.38 13.08 17.65
C CYS A 179 29.57 12.41 19.03
N GLY A 180 28.68 11.49 19.46
CA GLY A 180 28.84 10.72 20.68
C GLY A 180 29.45 9.31 20.54
N LEU A 181 29.40 8.67 19.36
CA LEU A 181 29.92 7.31 19.14
C LEU A 181 30.23 7.10 17.64
N GLY A 182 31.51 7.03 17.29
CA GLY A 182 32.05 6.93 15.92
C GLY A 182 31.86 5.59 15.21
N LYS A 183 30.62 5.08 15.07
CA LYS A 183 30.33 3.89 14.26
C LYS A 183 29.66 4.23 12.92
N SER A 184 30.24 3.69 11.84
CA SER A 184 29.83 3.80 10.43
C SER A 184 28.57 3.01 10.07
N ASP A 185 28.16 2.05 10.90
CA ASP A 185 27.06 1.11 10.59
C ASP A 185 25.69 1.80 10.41
N ARG A 186 25.50 3.00 10.98
CA ARG A 186 24.22 3.72 10.92
C ARG A 186 23.83 4.22 9.53
N PHE A 187 24.79 4.44 8.64
CA PHE A 187 24.48 4.87 7.27
C PHE A 187 23.92 3.72 6.42
N ARG A 188 24.16 2.44 6.80
CA ARG A 188 23.64 1.27 6.05
C ARG A 188 22.12 1.23 5.99
N SER A 189 21.43 1.65 7.06
CA SER A 189 19.96 1.76 7.07
C SER A 189 19.44 2.81 6.08
N ILE A 190 20.20 3.91 5.88
CA ILE A 190 19.87 4.96 4.91
C ILE A 190 20.08 4.44 3.48
N TYR A 191 21.19 3.74 3.22
CA TYR A 191 21.45 3.12 1.92
C TYR A 191 20.41 2.05 1.57
N ALA A 192 19.99 1.22 2.53
CA ALA A 192 18.93 0.24 2.30
C ALA A 192 17.63 0.90 1.83
N ALA A 193 17.31 2.08 2.37
CA ALA A 193 16.14 2.85 1.94
C ALA A 193 16.25 3.42 0.53
N LEU A 194 17.44 3.88 0.13
CA LEU A 194 17.73 4.27 -1.25
C LEU A 194 17.50 3.12 -2.26
N TYR A 195 17.62 1.86 -1.83
CA TYR A 195 17.32 0.71 -2.68
C TYR A 195 15.85 0.30 -2.66
N PHE A 196 15.21 0.24 -1.48
CA PHE A 196 13.84 -0.28 -1.43
C PHE A 196 12.80 0.71 -1.96
N PHE A 197 12.98 2.03 -1.83
CA PHE A 197 12.02 3.02 -2.33
C PHE A 197 11.81 2.92 -3.86
N PRO A 198 12.87 2.85 -4.69
CA PRO A 198 12.72 2.57 -6.11
C PRO A 198 12.02 1.24 -6.40
N ILE A 199 12.34 0.17 -5.64
CA ILE A 199 11.71 -1.14 -5.83
C ILE A 199 10.20 -1.06 -5.61
N ILE A 200 9.75 -0.50 -4.49
CA ILE A 200 8.30 -0.36 -4.21
C ILE A 200 7.61 0.58 -5.18
N THR A 201 8.33 1.59 -5.71
CA THR A 201 7.82 2.51 -6.73
C THR A 201 7.60 1.78 -8.05
N VAL A 202 8.54 0.93 -8.47
CA VAL A 202 8.40 0.09 -9.67
C VAL A 202 7.26 -0.92 -9.50
N LEU A 203 7.15 -1.54 -8.32
CA LEU A 203 6.04 -2.44 -8.01
C LEU A 203 4.68 -1.73 -8.12
N GLN A 204 4.57 -0.49 -7.62
CA GLN A 204 3.35 0.31 -7.80
C GLN A 204 3.12 0.71 -9.26
N ALA A 205 4.18 1.12 -9.96
CA ALA A 205 4.07 1.61 -11.32
C ALA A 205 3.62 0.52 -12.31
N VAL A 206 4.11 -0.70 -12.12
CA VAL A 206 3.81 -1.86 -12.99
C VAL A 206 2.63 -2.68 -12.48
N GLY A 207 2.53 -2.87 -11.17
CA GLY A 207 1.60 -3.79 -10.53
C GLY A 207 0.52 -3.12 -9.68
N GLY A 208 0.35 -1.79 -9.73
CA GLY A 208 -0.55 -1.06 -8.83
C GLY A 208 -1.98 -1.60 -8.82
N GLY A 209 -2.54 -1.91 -9.99
CA GLY A 209 -3.87 -2.52 -10.08
C GLY A 209 -3.92 -3.93 -9.49
N LEU A 210 -2.88 -4.74 -9.70
CA LEU A 210 -2.82 -6.08 -9.10
C LEU A 210 -2.67 -5.99 -7.57
N LEU A 211 -1.86 -5.05 -7.08
CA LEU A 211 -1.71 -4.77 -5.65
C LEU A 211 -3.02 -4.30 -5.03
N TYR A 212 -3.79 -3.47 -5.73
CA TYR A 212 -5.09 -2.99 -5.26
C TYR A 212 -6.07 -4.14 -5.00
N TYR A 213 -6.12 -5.17 -5.85
CA TYR A 213 -6.98 -6.34 -5.60
C TYR A 213 -6.32 -7.40 -4.69
N ALA A 214 -4.98 -7.47 -4.64
CA ALA A 214 -4.25 -8.51 -3.92
C ALA A 214 -3.89 -8.16 -2.47
N PHE A 215 -3.81 -6.87 -2.09
CA PHE A 215 -3.35 -6.46 -0.76
C PHE A 215 -4.10 -7.11 0.42
N PRO A 216 -5.43 -7.35 0.37
CA PRO A 216 -6.13 -7.96 1.50
C PRO A 216 -5.61 -9.37 1.77
N TYR A 217 -5.38 -10.14 0.70
CA TYR A 217 -4.84 -11.49 0.75
C TYR A 217 -3.36 -11.49 1.18
N ILE A 218 -2.57 -10.55 0.67
CA ILE A 218 -1.16 -10.39 1.09
C ILE A 218 -1.08 -10.18 2.60
N ILE A 219 -1.87 -9.25 3.15
CA ILE A 219 -1.91 -8.97 4.59
C ILE A 219 -2.38 -10.18 5.38
N LEU A 220 -3.43 -10.87 4.91
CA LEU A 220 -3.97 -12.04 5.59
C LEU A 220 -2.93 -13.17 5.66
N VAL A 221 -2.27 -13.50 4.55
CA VAL A 221 -1.25 -14.55 4.52
C VAL A 221 -0.02 -14.16 5.34
N LEU A 222 0.48 -12.93 5.19
CA LEU A 222 1.64 -12.47 5.96
C LEU A 222 1.36 -12.44 7.46
N SER A 223 0.18 -11.98 7.88
CA SER A 223 -0.20 -11.96 9.30
C SER A 223 -0.28 -13.38 9.89
N LEU A 224 -0.78 -14.37 9.14
CA LEU A 224 -0.81 -15.77 9.56
C LEU A 224 0.59 -16.37 9.70
N VAL A 225 1.44 -16.19 8.68
CA VAL A 225 2.80 -16.75 8.68
C VAL A 225 3.65 -16.12 9.78
N THR A 226 3.64 -14.78 9.89
CA THR A 226 4.40 -14.07 10.92
C THR A 226 3.94 -14.41 12.33
N LEU A 227 2.64 -14.59 12.56
CA LEU A 227 2.10 -15.05 13.83
C LEU A 227 2.57 -16.47 14.17
N ALA A 228 2.52 -17.39 13.22
CA ALA A 228 2.97 -18.77 13.41
C ALA A 228 4.47 -18.85 13.75
N VAL A 229 5.30 -18.10 13.01
CA VAL A 229 6.74 -17.99 13.27
C VAL A 229 7.01 -17.35 14.64
N TYR A 230 6.26 -16.31 15.01
CA TYR A 230 6.41 -15.67 16.31
C TYR A 230 6.09 -16.62 17.46
N MET A 231 5.00 -17.39 17.35
CA MET A 231 4.58 -18.34 18.38
C MET A 231 5.56 -19.51 18.54
N SER A 232 6.08 -20.04 17.43
CA SER A 232 7.08 -21.11 17.46
C SER A 232 8.41 -20.64 18.04
N ALA A 233 8.94 -19.50 17.58
CA ALA A 233 10.21 -18.95 18.07
C ALA A 233 10.14 -18.48 19.53
N SER A 234 8.96 -18.07 20.00
CA SER A 234 8.75 -17.63 21.39
C SER A 234 8.38 -18.75 22.36
N GLU A 235 8.30 -20.00 21.88
CA GLU A 235 7.92 -21.22 22.62
C GLU A 235 6.63 -21.07 23.44
N ILE A 236 5.59 -20.48 22.86
CA ILE A 236 4.32 -20.22 23.56
C ILE A 236 3.47 -21.49 23.55
N GLN A 237 3.47 -22.25 24.65
CA GLN A 237 2.75 -23.53 24.72
C GLN A 237 1.35 -23.43 25.35
N SER A 238 1.05 -22.36 26.12
CA SER A 238 -0.24 -22.21 26.81
C SER A 238 -0.64 -20.75 27.01
N PHE A 239 -1.93 -20.49 27.27
CA PHE A 239 -2.44 -19.15 27.59
C PHE A 239 -1.75 -18.51 28.80
N GLN A 240 -1.38 -19.30 29.80
CA GLN A 240 -0.66 -18.80 30.96
C GLN A 240 0.71 -18.24 30.57
N THR A 241 1.45 -18.94 29.69
CA THR A 241 2.76 -18.47 29.19
C THR A 241 2.64 -17.23 28.29
N LEU A 242 1.50 -17.05 27.64
CA LEU A 242 1.18 -15.89 26.83
C LEU A 242 0.91 -14.66 27.72
N LEU A 243 0.04 -14.81 28.72
CA LEU A 243 -0.36 -13.75 29.66
C LEU A 243 0.77 -13.35 30.63
N ALA A 244 1.72 -14.24 30.91
CA ALA A 244 2.83 -13.98 31.83
C ALA A 244 3.75 -12.82 31.41
N LYS A 245 3.87 -12.51 30.11
CA LYS A 245 4.77 -11.45 29.61
C LYS A 245 3.99 -10.40 28.82
N LYS A 246 3.93 -9.17 29.35
CA LYS A 246 3.30 -8.01 28.69
C LYS A 246 3.76 -7.80 27.24
N LYS A 247 5.06 -8.00 26.95
CA LYS A 247 5.62 -7.89 25.59
C LYS A 247 4.98 -8.87 24.60
N ARG A 248 4.65 -10.10 25.03
CA ARG A 248 4.02 -11.11 24.16
C ARG A 248 2.60 -10.72 23.79
N LEU A 249 1.86 -10.15 24.73
CA LEU A 249 0.51 -9.66 24.50
C LEU A 249 0.48 -8.50 23.48
N VAL A 250 1.42 -7.55 23.58
CA VAL A 250 1.52 -6.43 22.62
C VAL A 250 1.78 -6.93 21.20
N VAL A 251 2.71 -7.89 21.04
CA VAL A 251 3.00 -8.46 19.71
C VAL A 251 1.80 -9.24 19.18
N LEU A 252 1.11 -10.02 20.03
CA LEU A 252 -0.08 -10.75 19.64
C LEU A 252 -1.21 -9.82 19.17
N LEU A 253 -1.52 -8.79 19.97
CA LEU A 253 -2.53 -7.79 19.61
C LEU A 253 -2.18 -7.08 18.30
N SER A 254 -0.90 -6.79 18.06
CA SER A 254 -0.46 -6.19 16.79
C SER A 254 -0.74 -7.11 15.60
N HIS A 255 -0.49 -8.42 15.72
CA HIS A 255 -0.81 -9.38 14.67
C HIS A 255 -2.32 -9.56 14.49
N TRP A 256 -3.11 -9.54 15.57
CA TRP A 256 -4.57 -9.60 15.49
C TRP A 256 -5.15 -8.38 14.79
N LEU A 257 -4.62 -7.18 15.06
CA LEU A 257 -5.02 -5.97 14.34
C LEU A 257 -4.71 -6.07 12.86
N LEU A 258 -3.52 -6.56 12.48
CA LEU A 258 -3.14 -6.75 11.08
C LEU A 258 -4.03 -7.82 10.40
N HIS A 259 -4.36 -8.90 11.11
CA HIS A 259 -5.21 -9.95 10.59
C HIS A 259 -6.66 -9.47 10.41
N ALA A 260 -7.19 -8.73 11.40
CA ALA A 260 -8.49 -8.06 11.31
C ALA A 260 -8.54 -7.08 10.15
N TYR A 261 -7.47 -6.31 9.93
CA TYR A 261 -7.34 -5.39 8.80
C TYR A 261 -7.48 -6.12 7.45
N GLY A 262 -6.82 -7.28 7.29
CA GLY A 262 -6.96 -8.13 6.10
C GLY A 262 -8.39 -8.65 5.91
N ILE A 263 -9.01 -9.16 6.98
CA ILE A 263 -10.39 -9.67 6.93
C ILE A 263 -11.38 -8.56 6.55
N ILE A 264 -11.28 -7.38 7.18
CA ILE A 264 -12.14 -6.22 6.86
C ILE A 264 -11.96 -5.80 5.40
N SER A 265 -10.73 -5.78 4.90
CA SER A 265 -10.44 -5.41 3.53
C SER A 265 -11.07 -6.39 2.51
N ILE A 266 -11.03 -7.70 2.77
CA ILE A 266 -11.73 -8.70 1.93
C ILE A 266 -13.25 -8.54 2.04
N SER A 267 -13.74 -8.33 3.26
CA SER A 267 -15.17 -8.21 3.57
C SER A 267 -15.85 -7.06 2.81
N LEU A 268 -15.11 -5.96 2.60
CA LEU A 268 -15.55 -4.80 1.84
C LEU A 268 -15.56 -5.04 0.31
N LEU A 269 -14.79 -6.01 -0.18
CA LEU A 269 -14.78 -6.36 -1.60
C LEU A 269 -16.03 -7.16 -1.99
N ASP A 270 -16.50 -8.05 -1.12
CA ASP A 270 -17.64 -8.93 -1.39
C ASP A 270 -18.98 -8.33 -0.94
N ARG A 271 -19.31 -8.35 0.37
CA ARG A 271 -20.49 -7.72 1.01
C ARG A 271 -20.29 -7.58 2.53
N LEU A 272 -20.48 -6.38 3.07
CA LEU A 272 -20.22 -6.03 4.48
C LEU A 272 -21.15 -6.72 5.51
N GLU A 273 -22.42 -6.95 5.15
CA GLU A 273 -23.43 -7.44 6.11
C GLU A 273 -23.27 -8.92 6.51
N LEU A 274 -22.67 -9.73 5.64
CA LEU A 274 -22.44 -11.16 5.91
C LEU A 274 -21.08 -11.42 6.59
N SER A 275 -20.20 -10.42 6.63
CA SER A 275 -18.77 -10.61 6.87
C SER A 275 -18.27 -10.08 8.22
N LEU A 276 -19.09 -9.30 8.93
CA LEU A 276 -18.85 -8.93 10.33
C LEU A 276 -18.60 -10.14 11.27
N PRO A 277 -19.30 -11.29 11.13
CA PRO A 277 -19.02 -12.49 11.93
C PRO A 277 -17.62 -13.07 11.69
N LEU A 278 -17.00 -12.84 10.52
CA LEU A 278 -15.64 -13.33 10.26
C LEU A 278 -14.61 -12.65 11.15
N LEU A 279 -14.91 -11.49 11.73
CA LEU A 279 -14.01 -10.85 12.70
C LEU A 279 -13.85 -11.69 13.99
N ALA A 280 -14.82 -12.57 14.30
CA ALA A 280 -14.69 -13.53 15.39
C ALA A 280 -13.59 -14.58 15.14
N LEU A 281 -13.16 -14.76 13.88
CA LEU A 281 -12.06 -15.67 13.50
C LEU A 281 -10.68 -15.06 13.72
N VAL A 282 -10.57 -13.77 14.05
CA VAL A 282 -9.28 -13.10 14.30
C VAL A 282 -8.38 -13.84 15.30
N PRO A 283 -8.87 -14.28 16.49
CA PRO A 283 -8.07 -15.09 17.41
C PRO A 283 -7.87 -16.54 16.95
N GLY A 284 -8.62 -17.01 15.95
CA GLY A 284 -8.65 -18.40 15.47
C GLY A 284 -7.26 -19.03 15.26
N PRO A 285 -6.34 -18.39 14.52
CA PRO A 285 -4.98 -18.90 14.32
C PRO A 285 -4.21 -19.12 15.64
N THR A 286 -4.42 -18.24 16.62
CA THR A 286 -3.79 -18.33 17.95
C THR A 286 -4.37 -19.50 18.75
N LEU A 287 -5.70 -19.63 18.74
CA LEU A 287 -6.39 -20.72 19.42
C LEU A 287 -5.98 -22.08 18.83
N PHE A 288 -5.92 -22.17 17.50
CA PHE A 288 -5.50 -23.35 16.77
C PHE A 288 -4.05 -23.73 17.11
N TYR A 289 -3.13 -22.77 17.12
CA TYR A 289 -1.74 -23.02 17.51
C TYR A 289 -1.65 -23.56 18.94
N ILE A 290 -2.31 -22.93 19.92
CA ILE A 290 -2.27 -23.38 21.32
C ILE A 290 -2.87 -24.78 21.48
N ALA A 291 -3.95 -25.07 20.77
CA ALA A 291 -4.58 -26.41 20.80
C ALA A 291 -3.65 -27.49 20.23
N THR A 292 -2.84 -27.17 19.22
CA THR A 292 -1.97 -28.12 18.52
C THR A 292 -0.54 -28.19 19.08
N ALA A 293 -0.07 -27.14 19.76
CA ALA A 293 1.31 -27.01 20.26
C ALA A 293 1.75 -28.17 21.18
N LYS A 294 0.81 -28.74 21.95
CA LYS A 294 1.06 -29.90 22.83
C LYS A 294 1.43 -31.16 22.04
N PHE A 295 0.90 -31.31 20.82
CA PHE A 295 1.14 -32.48 19.96
C PHE A 295 2.38 -32.31 19.08
N THR A 296 2.70 -31.08 18.66
CA THR A 296 3.80 -30.80 17.72
C THR A 296 5.17 -30.60 18.38
N LYS A 297 5.27 -30.44 19.72
CA LYS A 297 6.54 -30.24 20.47
C LYS A 297 7.56 -29.34 19.73
N PRO A 298 7.23 -28.07 19.46
CA PRO A 298 8.03 -27.17 18.60
C PRO A 298 9.49 -26.99 19.03
N SER A 299 9.80 -27.19 20.32
CA SER A 299 11.17 -27.12 20.85
C SER A 299 12.11 -28.20 20.29
N ARG A 300 11.59 -29.36 19.87
CA ARG A 300 12.41 -30.41 19.22
C ARG A 300 12.90 -29.98 17.83
N ILE A 301 12.05 -29.30 17.06
CA ILE A 301 12.38 -28.84 15.69
C ILE A 301 13.47 -27.76 15.74
N LEU A 302 13.39 -26.83 16.71
CA LEU A 302 14.41 -25.81 16.91
C LEU A 302 15.74 -26.38 17.43
N ALA A 303 15.68 -27.41 18.29
CA ALA A 303 16.87 -28.08 18.81
C ALA A 303 17.62 -28.85 17.70
N GLU A 304 16.90 -29.57 16.83
CA GLU A 304 17.49 -30.27 15.69
C GLU A 304 18.09 -29.31 14.65
N GLY A 305 17.44 -28.16 14.39
CA GLY A 305 17.97 -27.12 13.51
C GLY A 305 19.21 -26.39 14.07
N SER A 306 19.35 -26.31 15.40
CA SER A 306 20.51 -25.72 16.06
C SER A 306 21.73 -26.66 16.12
N SER A 307 21.53 -27.98 16.03
CA SER A 307 22.60 -28.98 16.08
C SER A 307 23.26 -29.26 14.71
N GLY A 308 22.83 -28.56 13.65
CA GLY A 308 23.33 -28.70 12.29
C GLY A 308 24.40 -27.70 11.86
N HIS A 309 25.01 -26.96 12.79
CA HIS A 309 26.15 -26.08 12.55
C HIS A 309 27.39 -26.52 13.33
#